data_AF-A0A524EMX9-F1
#
_entry.id   AF-A0A524EMX9-F1
#
_cell.length_a   1.000
_cell.length_b   1.000
_cell.length_c   1.000
_cell.angle_alpha   90.00
_cell.angle_beta   90.00
_cell.angle_gamma   90.00
#
_symmetry.space_group_name_H-M   'P 1'
#
loop_
_entity.id
_entity.type
_entity.pdbx_description
1 polymer ?
#
loop_
_entity_poly.entity_id
_entity_poly.type
_entity_poly.pdbx_seq_one_letter_code
_entity_poly.pdbx_strand_id
1 'polypeptide(L)'
;MPSHEQIAKGVIGHIVLLSLNFFVLVGIIESFQLFTSDLPFLNRLVLAFMLMHSTALLSIQLAIQILELVRVRMPTLLISYYFQIEDSKTIGIPLLDPTKSRLAVIILILVISGGPILYLIFGVYGFLLVGSYLAANPFDPSTILSYFELFLNWMPPIFIFIIGIVIISVVAIEFRHV
;
A
#
# COMPACT_ATOMS: atom_id res chain seq x y z
N MET A 1 -17.56 -5.33 -24.27
CA MET A 1 -17.11 -4.07 -23.63
C MET A 1 -17.71 -4.02 -22.23
N PRO A 2 -16.96 -3.60 -21.20
CA PRO A 2 -17.51 -3.47 -19.85
C PRO A 2 -18.68 -2.48 -19.85
N SER A 3 -19.71 -2.75 -19.05
CA SER A 3 -20.85 -1.83 -18.93
C SER A 3 -20.43 -0.54 -18.23
N HIS A 4 -21.14 0.57 -18.49
CA HIS A 4 -20.91 1.83 -17.77
C HIS A 4 -20.99 1.65 -16.25
N GLU A 5 -21.89 0.78 -15.78
CA GLU A 5 -22.02 0.42 -14.38
C GLU A 5 -20.75 -0.26 -13.83
N GLN A 6 -20.15 -1.17 -14.61
CA GLN A 6 -18.91 -1.86 -14.22
C GLN A 6 -17.72 -0.88 -14.16
N ILE A 7 -17.65 0.07 -15.10
CA ILE A 7 -16.62 1.11 -15.10
C ILE A 7 -16.79 2.01 -13.87
N ALA A 8 -18.02 2.47 -13.58
CA ALA A 8 -18.32 3.28 -12.42
C ALA A 8 -17.94 2.56 -11.10
N LYS A 9 -18.32 1.28 -10.97
CA LYS A 9 -17.92 0.43 -9.83
C LYS A 9 -16.40 0.31 -9.71
N GLY A 10 -15.69 0.15 -10.82
CA GLY A 10 -14.23 0.11 -10.85
C GLY A 10 -13.61 1.41 -10.34
N VAL A 11 -14.04 2.55 -10.87
CA VAL A 11 -13.55 3.88 -10.46
C VAL A 11 -13.81 4.12 -8.98
N ILE A 12 -15.02 3.85 -8.49
CA ILE A 12 -15.36 4.00 -7.07
C ILE A 12 -14.47 3.11 -6.20
N GLY A 13 -14.30 1.84 -6.59
CA GLY A 13 -13.42 0.93 -5.87
C GLY A 13 -11.98 1.47 -5.79
N HIS A 14 -11.44 1.97 -6.90
CA HIS A 14 -10.08 2.52 -6.93
C HIS A 14 -9.95 3.76 -6.04
N ILE A 15 -10.95 4.64 -6.04
CA ILE A 15 -10.98 5.81 -5.13
C ILE A 15 -10.98 5.35 -3.67
N VAL A 16 -11.85 4.41 -3.30
CA VAL A 16 -11.93 3.89 -1.93
C VAL A 16 -10.61 3.25 -1.50
N LEU A 17 -10.02 2.41 -2.35
CA LEU A 17 -8.73 1.78 -2.03
C LEU A 17 -7.60 2.81 -1.96
N LEU A 18 -7.60 3.82 -2.83
CA LEU A 18 -6.63 4.91 -2.78
C LEU A 18 -6.74 5.70 -1.47
N SER A 19 -7.95 6.01 -1.02
CA SER A 19 -8.19 6.67 0.27
C SER A 19 -7.69 5.82 1.44
N LEU A 20 -7.95 4.51 1.43
CA LEU A 20 -7.41 3.60 2.44
C LEU A 20 -5.87 3.60 2.45
N ASN A 21 -5.25 3.50 1.27
CA ASN A 21 -3.79 3.52 1.12
C ASN A 21 -3.19 4.85 1.59
N PHE A 22 -3.88 5.97 1.34
CA PHE A 22 -3.51 7.28 1.84
C PHE A 22 -3.52 7.34 3.37
N PHE A 23 -4.58 6.82 4.03
CA PHE A 23 -4.60 6.78 5.49
C PHE A 23 -3.50 5.88 6.06
N VAL A 24 -3.23 4.72 5.45
CA VAL A 24 -2.10 3.87 5.85
C VAL A 24 -0.77 4.61 5.72
N LEU A 25 -0.56 5.34 4.62
CA LEU A 25 0.63 6.15 4.41
C LEU A 25 0.79 7.21 5.52
N VAL A 26 -0.26 7.98 5.82
CA VAL A 26 -0.24 8.97 6.90
C VAL A 26 0.08 8.31 8.24
N GLY A 27 -0.56 7.19 8.55
CA GLY A 27 -0.31 6.44 9.78
C GLY A 27 1.14 5.97 9.90
N ILE A 28 1.76 5.52 8.81
CA ILE A 28 3.17 5.13 8.74
C ILE A 28 4.07 6.35 9.00
N ILE A 29 3.85 7.45 8.28
CA ILE A 29 4.69 8.65 8.37
C ILE A 29 4.65 9.24 9.79
N GLU A 30 3.45 9.41 10.36
CA GLU A 30 3.30 9.98 11.70
C GLU A 30 3.89 9.05 12.77
N SER A 31 3.86 7.74 12.53
CA SER A 31 4.47 6.77 13.46
C SER A 31 6.00 6.81 13.47
N PHE A 32 6.68 7.38 12.47
CA PHE A 32 8.13 7.60 12.53
C PHE A 32 8.52 8.58 13.64
N GLN A 33 7.63 9.52 14.02
CA GLN A 33 7.90 10.46 15.10
C GLN A 33 8.07 9.74 16.45
N LEU A 34 7.48 8.56 16.62
CA LEU A 34 7.61 7.76 17.85
C LEU A 34 9.06 7.32 18.11
N PHE A 35 9.94 7.29 17.10
CA PHE A 35 11.37 7.03 17.32
C PHE A 35 12.11 8.16 18.03
N THR A 36 11.55 9.37 18.04
CA THR A 36 12.10 10.50 18.80
C THR A 36 11.79 10.43 20.28
N SER A 37 10.84 9.58 20.67
CA SER A 37 10.47 9.33 22.06
C SER A 37 11.42 8.32 22.72
N ASP A 38 11.55 8.38 24.05
CA ASP A 38 12.36 7.43 24.82
C ASP A 38 11.63 6.09 24.99
N LEU A 39 11.47 5.39 23.86
CA LEU A 39 10.86 4.07 23.81
C LEU A 39 11.83 2.99 24.29
N PRO A 40 11.37 2.02 25.12
CA PRO A 40 12.11 0.81 25.39
C PRO A 40 12.57 0.13 24.10
N PHE A 41 13.76 -0.49 24.13
CA PHE A 41 14.38 -1.11 22.95
C PHE A 41 13.44 -2.10 22.23
N LEU A 42 12.71 -2.93 22.99
CA LEU A 42 11.79 -3.91 22.41
C LEU A 42 10.65 -3.24 21.64
N ASN A 43 10.08 -2.15 22.18
CA ASN A 43 9.02 -1.39 21.51
C ASN A 43 9.54 -0.73 20.23
N ARG A 44 10.77 -0.22 20.26
CA ARG A 44 11.45 0.34 19.09
C ARG A 44 11.63 -0.69 17.99
N LEU A 45 12.04 -1.92 18.34
CA LEU A 45 12.21 -3.02 17.40
C LEU A 45 10.86 -3.44 16.77
N VAL A 46 9.82 -3.56 17.59
CA VAL A 46 8.46 -3.88 17.13
C VAL A 46 7.95 -2.79 16.19
N LEU A 47 8.10 -1.51 16.56
CA LEU A 47 7.71 -0.39 15.70
C LEU A 47 8.46 -0.41 14.36
N ALA A 48 9.77 -0.65 14.37
CA ALA A 48 10.57 -0.75 13.15
C ALA A 48 10.08 -1.89 12.25
N PHE A 49 9.78 -3.07 12.82
CA PHE A 49 9.18 -4.17 12.09
C PHE A 49 7.83 -3.77 11.48
N MET A 50 6.93 -3.17 12.27
CA MET A 50 5.60 -2.75 11.81
C MET A 50 5.67 -1.75 10.65
N LEU A 51 6.58 -0.77 10.75
CA LEU A 51 6.78 0.26 9.73
C LEU A 51 7.37 -0.31 8.45
N MET A 52 8.44 -1.10 8.54
CA MET A 52 9.04 -1.73 7.35
C MET A 52 8.05 -2.65 6.65
N HIS A 53 7.33 -3.48 7.42
CA HIS A 53 6.33 -4.41 6.91
C HIS A 53 5.20 -3.67 6.19
N SER A 54 4.59 -2.69 6.84
CA SER A 54 3.45 -1.94 6.28
C SER A 54 3.86 -1.07 5.09
N THR A 55 5.08 -0.52 5.10
CA THR A 55 5.62 0.24 3.97
C THR A 55 5.82 -0.64 2.74
N ALA A 56 6.38 -1.84 2.91
CA ALA A 56 6.54 -2.81 1.83
C ALA A 56 5.17 -3.23 1.27
N LEU A 57 4.22 -3.56 2.15
CA LEU A 57 2.88 -3.98 1.77
C LEU A 57 2.11 -2.87 1.06
N LEU A 58 2.16 -1.63 1.55
CA LEU A 58 1.56 -0.45 0.92
C LEU A 58 2.15 -0.19 -0.47
N SER A 59 3.47 -0.28 -0.62
CA SER A 59 4.15 -0.08 -1.91
C SER A 59 3.66 -1.09 -2.96
N ILE A 60 3.52 -2.35 -2.57
CA ILE A 60 3.01 -3.40 -3.45
C ILE A 60 1.52 -3.19 -3.74
N GLN A 61 0.72 -2.84 -2.72
CA GLN A 61 -0.71 -2.57 -2.86
C GLN A 61 -0.97 -1.43 -3.86
N LEU A 62 -0.19 -0.35 -3.82
CA LEU A 62 -0.26 0.76 -4.77
C LEU A 62 0.14 0.32 -6.18
N ALA A 63 1.21 -0.47 -6.32
CA ALA A 63 1.64 -0.97 -7.62
C ALA A 63 0.57 -1.86 -8.29
N ILE A 64 -0.06 -2.75 -7.52
CA ILE A 64 -1.18 -3.59 -8.00
C ILE A 64 -2.37 -2.73 -8.39
N GLN A 65 -2.72 -1.74 -7.57
CA GLN A 65 -3.82 -0.82 -7.86
C GLN A 65 -3.59 -0.07 -9.18
N ILE A 66 -2.39 0.46 -9.40
CA ILE A 66 -2.02 1.12 -10.67
C ILE A 66 -2.12 0.14 -11.84
N LEU A 67 -1.59 -1.09 -11.69
CA LEU A 67 -1.65 -2.12 -12.72
C LEU A 67 -3.09 -2.47 -13.11
N GLU A 68 -3.98 -2.56 -12.12
CA GLU A 68 -5.40 -2.87 -12.33
C GLU A 68 -6.15 -1.69 -12.93
N LEU A 69 -5.81 -0.45 -12.54
CA LEU A 69 -6.35 0.76 -13.14
C LEU A 69 -6.01 0.83 -14.64
N VAL A 70 -4.74 0.59 -15.00
CA VAL A 70 -4.28 0.54 -16.41
C VAL A 70 -4.99 -0.57 -17.19
N ARG A 71 -5.31 -1.70 -16.54
CA ARG A 71 -6.03 -2.83 -17.14
C ARG A 71 -7.56 -2.70 -17.10
N VAL A 72 -8.09 -1.59 -16.57
CA VAL A 72 -9.54 -1.35 -16.40
C VAL A 72 -10.21 -2.50 -15.64
N ARG A 73 -9.57 -2.95 -14.55
CA ARG A 73 -10.06 -4.00 -13.65
C ARG A 73 -10.50 -3.40 -12.31
N MET A 74 -11.36 -4.14 -11.61
CA MET A 74 -11.65 -3.85 -10.21
C MET A 74 -10.35 -3.89 -9.39
N PRO A 75 -10.19 -3.00 -8.42
CA PRO A 75 -9.03 -3.04 -7.54
C PRO A 75 -9.04 -4.28 -6.64
N THR A 76 -7.86 -4.83 -6.41
CA THR A 76 -7.60 -5.93 -5.50
C THR A 76 -7.07 -5.37 -4.17
N LEU A 77 -7.78 -5.65 -3.09
CA LEU A 77 -7.27 -5.44 -1.73
C LEU A 77 -6.37 -6.63 -1.35
N LEU A 78 -5.06 -6.44 -1.44
CA LEU A 78 -4.02 -7.45 -1.31
C LEU A 78 -4.10 -8.23 0.00
N ILE A 79 -4.36 -7.53 1.12
CA ILE A 79 -4.48 -8.15 2.45
C ILE A 79 -5.65 -9.12 2.56
N SER A 80 -6.64 -9.03 1.67
CA SER A 80 -7.80 -9.92 1.64
C SER A 80 -7.73 -10.94 0.50
N TYR A 81 -6.88 -10.69 -0.51
CA TYR A 81 -6.86 -11.45 -1.76
C TYR A 81 -6.66 -12.95 -1.56
N TYR A 82 -5.61 -13.34 -0.82
CA TYR A 82 -5.29 -14.76 -0.60
C TYR A 82 -6.35 -15.49 0.22
N PHE A 83 -7.13 -14.78 1.03
CA PHE A 83 -8.21 -15.37 1.83
C PHE A 83 -9.53 -15.55 1.05
N GLN A 84 -9.63 -14.96 -0.15
CA GLN A 84 -10.81 -15.08 -1.02
C GLN A 84 -10.70 -16.24 -2.01
N ILE A 85 -9.53 -16.86 -2.13
CA ILE A 85 -9.27 -17.93 -3.09
C ILE A 85 -9.50 -19.27 -2.40
N GLU A 86 -10.43 -20.05 -2.95
CA GLU A 86 -10.65 -21.44 -2.53
C GLU A 86 -9.43 -22.31 -2.87
N ASP A 87 -9.12 -23.30 -2.04
CA ASP A 87 -7.96 -24.20 -2.20
C ASP A 87 -7.90 -24.91 -3.57
N SER A 88 -9.05 -25.06 -4.24
CA SER A 88 -9.18 -25.71 -5.55
C SER A 88 -9.01 -24.77 -6.75
N LYS A 89 -8.97 -23.45 -6.52
CA LYS A 89 -8.93 -22.43 -7.58
C LYS A 89 -7.52 -21.91 -7.79
N THR A 90 -7.17 -21.68 -9.05
CA THR A 90 -5.89 -21.08 -9.42
C THR A 90 -5.91 -19.57 -9.18
N ILE A 91 -4.75 -19.02 -8.80
CA ILE A 91 -4.59 -17.59 -8.56
C ILE A 91 -4.71 -16.83 -9.89
N GLY A 92 -5.75 -16.01 -10.02
CA GLY A 92 -6.10 -15.33 -11.27
C GLY A 92 -5.15 -14.19 -11.68
N ILE A 93 -4.34 -13.68 -10.75
CA ILE A 93 -3.34 -12.65 -11.01
C ILE A 93 -1.96 -13.31 -10.98
N PRO A 94 -1.28 -13.52 -12.13
CA PRO A 94 0.01 -14.21 -12.16
C PRO A 94 1.10 -13.59 -11.27
N LEU A 95 1.04 -12.26 -11.06
CA LEU A 95 1.95 -11.54 -10.17
C LEU A 95 1.82 -11.97 -8.70
N LEU A 96 0.64 -12.48 -8.31
CA LEU A 96 0.28 -12.93 -6.97
C LEU A 96 0.34 -14.45 -6.81
N ASP A 97 0.71 -15.18 -7.87
CA ASP A 97 0.85 -16.64 -7.84
C ASP A 97 2.28 -17.03 -7.36
N PRO A 98 2.44 -17.61 -6.15
CA PRO A 98 3.75 -17.96 -5.59
C PRO A 98 4.46 -19.06 -6.37
N THR A 99 3.73 -19.84 -7.19
CA THR A 99 4.33 -20.85 -8.07
C THR A 99 5.01 -20.23 -9.30
N LYS A 100 4.62 -19.00 -9.67
CA LYS A 100 5.09 -18.31 -10.87
C LYS A 100 5.99 -17.11 -10.57
N SER A 101 5.89 -16.53 -9.38
CA SER A 101 6.55 -15.27 -9.03
C SER A 101 7.20 -15.33 -7.64
N ARG A 102 8.49 -14.98 -7.55
CA ARG A 102 9.16 -14.79 -6.25
C ARG A 102 8.56 -13.62 -5.46
N LEU A 103 8.09 -12.59 -6.17
CA LEU A 103 7.39 -11.47 -5.54
C LEU A 103 6.11 -11.96 -4.85
N ALA A 104 5.35 -12.88 -5.45
CA ALA A 104 4.17 -13.45 -4.82
C ALA A 104 4.48 -14.19 -3.52
N VAL A 105 5.64 -14.86 -3.43
CA VAL A 105 6.09 -15.47 -2.17
C VAL A 105 6.35 -14.41 -1.10
N ILE A 106 7.03 -13.32 -1.46
CA ILE A 106 7.28 -12.20 -0.54
C ILE A 106 5.95 -11.58 -0.09
N ILE A 107 5.03 -11.35 -1.02
CA ILE A 107 3.69 -10.84 -0.73
C ILE A 107 2.96 -11.77 0.23
N LEU A 108 2.95 -13.07 -0.04
CA LEU A 108 2.29 -14.05 0.81
C LEU A 108 2.88 -14.01 2.23
N ILE A 109 4.21 -13.97 2.35
CA ILE A 109 4.89 -13.82 3.65
C ILE A 109 4.45 -12.54 4.36
N LEU A 110 4.40 -11.40 3.65
CA LEU A 110 3.93 -10.13 4.24
C LEU A 110 2.47 -10.23 4.71
N VAL A 111 1.59 -10.82 3.90
CA VAL A 111 0.18 -10.99 4.27
C VAL A 111 0.05 -11.88 5.51
N ILE A 112 0.66 -13.07 5.53
CA ILE A 112 0.51 -14.00 6.67
C ILE A 112 1.21 -13.53 7.95
N SER A 113 2.31 -12.78 7.84
CA SER A 113 3.10 -12.33 9.01
C SER A 113 2.49 -11.16 9.77
N GLY A 114 1.45 -10.54 9.23
CA GLY A 114 0.76 -9.45 9.93
C GLY A 114 0.02 -8.46 9.04
N GLY A 115 0.06 -8.62 7.71
CA GLY A 115 -0.53 -7.67 6.76
C GLY A 115 -1.95 -7.22 7.12
N PRO A 116 -2.93 -8.13 7.30
CA PRO A 116 -4.30 -7.75 7.63
C PRO A 116 -4.44 -6.89 8.89
N ILE A 117 -3.64 -7.18 9.92
CA ILE A 117 -3.70 -6.48 11.21
C ILE A 117 -2.96 -5.15 11.13
N LEU A 118 -1.70 -5.16 10.66
CA LEU A 118 -0.86 -3.97 10.61
C LEU A 118 -1.42 -2.92 9.66
N TYR A 119 -1.92 -3.35 8.49
CA TYR A 119 -2.54 -2.45 7.52
C TYR A 119 -3.77 -1.76 8.10
N LEU A 120 -4.58 -2.50 8.86
CA LEU A 120 -5.75 -1.93 9.54
C LEU A 120 -5.34 -0.97 10.66
N ILE A 121 -4.34 -1.32 11.48
CA ILE A 121 -3.82 -0.45 12.55
C ILE A 121 -3.37 0.89 11.98
N PHE A 122 -2.51 0.87 10.95
CA PHE A 122 -2.02 2.11 10.33
C PHE A 122 -3.11 2.87 9.58
N GLY A 123 -4.03 2.16 8.91
CA GLY A 123 -5.16 2.79 8.23
C GLY A 123 -6.11 3.51 9.19
N VAL A 124 -6.46 2.87 10.30
CA VAL A 124 -7.30 3.49 11.35
C VAL A 124 -6.56 4.63 12.04
N TYR A 125 -5.30 4.43 12.40
CA TYR A 125 -4.49 5.49 13.02
C TYR A 125 -4.38 6.73 12.13
N GLY A 126 -4.03 6.55 10.85
CA GLY A 126 -3.95 7.65 9.90
C GLY A 126 -5.31 8.28 9.59
N PHE A 127 -6.39 7.50 9.54
CA PHE A 127 -7.75 8.04 9.42
C PHE A 127 -8.12 8.93 10.62
N LEU A 128 -7.84 8.48 11.84
CA LEU A 128 -8.12 9.25 13.06
C LEU A 128 -7.29 10.53 13.10
N LEU A 129 -6.04 10.50 12.66
CA LEU A 129 -5.20 11.69 12.55
C LEU A 129 -5.76 12.67 11.52
N VAL A 130 -5.96 12.24 10.28
CA VAL A 130 -6.53 13.13 9.24
C VAL A 130 -7.88 13.68 9.69
N GLY A 131 -8.73 12.83 10.27
CA GLY A 131 -10.03 13.22 10.79
C GLY A 131 -9.96 14.23 11.93
N SER A 132 -9.03 14.06 12.88
CA SER A 132 -8.87 15.00 13.99
C SER A 132 -8.33 16.36 13.52
N TYR A 133 -7.38 16.37 12.58
CA TYR A 133 -6.88 17.61 11.99
C TYR A 133 -7.95 18.35 11.19
N LEU A 134 -8.72 17.65 10.35
CA LEU A 134 -9.82 18.23 9.59
C LEU A 134 -10.97 18.73 10.50
N ALA A 135 -11.25 18.03 11.59
CA ALA A 135 -12.28 18.45 12.55
C ALA A 135 -11.84 19.67 13.37
N ALA A 136 -10.56 19.74 13.74
CA ALA A 136 -10.02 20.86 14.50
C ALA A 136 -9.92 22.14 13.66
N ASN A 137 -9.54 22.03 12.39
CA ASN A 137 -9.33 23.17 11.49
C ASN A 137 -9.84 22.89 10.06
N PRO A 138 -11.16 22.87 9.83
CA PRO A 138 -11.75 22.45 8.54
C PRO A 138 -11.39 23.34 7.35
N PHE A 139 -10.85 24.55 7.59
CA PHE A 139 -10.52 25.53 6.56
C PHE A 139 -9.17 26.21 6.78
N ASP A 140 -8.25 25.61 7.52
CA ASP A 140 -6.90 26.15 7.60
C ASP A 140 -6.09 25.73 6.37
N PRO A 141 -5.85 26.63 5.40
CA PRO A 141 -5.14 26.28 4.18
C PRO A 141 -3.69 25.89 4.46
N SER A 142 -3.12 26.36 5.59
CA SER A 142 -1.74 26.05 5.95
C SER A 142 -1.57 24.58 6.35
N THR A 143 -2.56 24.00 7.02
CA THR A 143 -2.58 22.57 7.35
C THR A 143 -2.74 21.71 6.08
N ILE A 144 -3.61 22.11 5.14
CA ILE A 144 -3.76 21.42 3.85
C ILE A 144 -2.48 21.50 3.03
N LEU A 145 -1.86 22.68 2.96
CA LEU A 145 -0.59 22.88 2.28
C LEU A 145 0.53 22.06 2.92
N SER A 146 0.58 21.97 4.26
CA SER A 146 1.52 21.12 4.98
C SER A 146 1.41 19.64 4.58
N TYR A 147 0.19 19.09 4.54
CA TYR A 147 0.00 17.71 4.09
C TYR A 147 0.32 17.53 2.61
N PHE A 148 0.00 18.52 1.78
CA PHE A 148 0.30 18.48 0.36
C PHE A 148 1.80 18.59 0.08
N GLU A 149 2.54 19.42 0.83
CA GLU A 149 4.00 19.51 0.80
C GLU A 149 4.65 18.22 1.30
N LEU A 150 4.13 17.64 2.38
CA LEU A 150 4.59 16.36 2.89
C LEU A 150 4.40 15.26 1.84
N PHE A 151 3.23 15.22 1.19
CA PHE A 151 2.99 14.34 0.06
C PHE A 151 3.97 14.62 -1.10
N LEU A 152 4.12 15.87 -1.54
CA LEU A 152 4.99 16.25 -2.65
C LEU A 152 6.48 16.02 -2.39
N ASN A 153 6.94 16.09 -1.14
CA ASN A 153 8.35 15.83 -0.80
C ASN A 153 8.64 14.34 -0.68
N TRP A 154 7.70 13.53 -0.20
CA TRP A 154 7.89 12.09 -0.03
C TRP A 154 7.56 11.26 -1.26
N MET A 155 6.63 11.72 -2.11
CA MET A 155 6.25 10.99 -3.32
C MET A 155 7.39 10.83 -4.35
N PRO A 156 8.22 11.85 -4.66
CA PRO A 156 9.32 11.72 -5.61
C PRO A 156 10.35 10.64 -5.23
N PRO A 157 10.92 10.59 -4.00
CA PRO A 157 11.85 9.51 -3.64
C PRO A 157 11.16 8.14 -3.64
N ILE A 158 9.89 8.04 -3.25
CA ILE A 158 9.11 6.80 -3.35
C ILE A 158 8.97 6.36 -4.82
N PHE A 159 8.64 7.27 -5.73
CA PHE A 159 8.55 6.97 -7.16
C PHE A 159 9.90 6.57 -7.75
N ILE A 160 10.98 7.23 -7.38
CA ILE A 160 12.33 6.84 -7.81
C ILE A 160 12.65 5.42 -7.35
N PHE A 161 12.34 5.08 -6.09
CA PHE A 161 12.53 3.74 -5.56
C PHE A 161 11.70 2.68 -6.31
N ILE A 162 10.42 2.95 -6.55
CA ILE A 162 9.53 2.07 -7.32
C ILE A 162 10.04 1.88 -8.75
N ILE A 163 10.37 2.97 -9.45
CA ILE A 163 10.92 2.93 -10.80
C ILE A 163 12.22 2.13 -10.82
N GLY A 164 13.10 2.32 -9.83
CA GLY A 164 14.33 1.53 -9.67
C GLY A 164 14.05 0.03 -9.57
N ILE A 165 13.08 -0.37 -8.72
CA ILE A 165 12.67 -1.77 -8.61
C ILE A 165 12.12 -2.30 -9.95
N VAL A 166 11.29 -1.51 -10.65
CA VAL A 166 10.71 -1.90 -11.94
C VAL A 166 11.82 -2.10 -12.98
N ILE A 167 12.77 -1.17 -13.09
CA ILE A 167 13.91 -1.28 -14.01
C ILE A 167 14.72 -2.54 -13.70
N ILE A 168 15.09 -2.76 -12.43
CA ILE A 168 15.83 -3.96 -12.00
C ILE A 168 15.05 -5.23 -12.34
N SER A 169 13.74 -5.23 -12.12
CA SER A 169 12.88 -6.38 -12.40
C SER A 169 12.81 -6.69 -13.89
N VAL A 170 12.65 -5.67 -14.75
CA VAL A 170 12.65 -5.84 -16.21
C VAL A 170 14.00 -6.36 -16.70
N VAL A 171 15.09 -5.74 -16.25
CA VAL A 171 16.46 -6.16 -16.59
C VAL A 171 16.69 -7.62 -16.18
N ALA A 172 16.30 -8.00 -14.96
CA ALA A 172 16.47 -9.37 -14.48
C ALA A 172 15.63 -10.40 -15.27
N ILE A 173 14.47 -10.02 -15.80
CA ILE A 173 13.65 -10.88 -16.67
C ILE A 173 14.30 -11.03 -18.04
N GLU A 174 14.78 -9.94 -18.63
CA GLU A 174 15.41 -9.94 -19.96
C GLU A 174 16.69 -10.79 -19.95
N PHE A 175 17.57 -10.59 -18.96
CA PHE A 175 18.80 -11.37 -18.81
C PHE A 175 18.58 -12.86 -18.52
N ARG A 176 17.36 -13.27 -18.15
CA ARG A 176 17.04 -14.69 -17.92
C ARG A 176 16.60 -15.42 -19.21
N HIS A 177 16.27 -14.67 -20.26
CA HIS A 177 15.81 -15.22 -21.55
C HIS A 177 16.87 -15.17 -22.66
N VAL A 178 18.04 -14.59 -22.38
CA VAL A 178 19.26 -14.62 -23.23
C VAL A 178 20.18 -15.74 -22.72
#